data_AF-A0A174RQC7-F1
#
_entry.id   AF-A0A174RQC7-F1
#
_cell.length_a   1.000
_cell.length_b   1.000
_cell.length_c   1.000
_cell.angle_alpha   90.00
_cell.angle_beta   90.00
_cell.angle_gamma   90.00
#
_symmetry.space_group_name_H-M   'P 1'
#
loop_
_entity.id
_entity.type
_entity.pdbx_description
1 polymer ?
#
loop_
_entity_poly.entity_id
_entity_poly.type
_entity_poly.pdbx_seq_one_letter_code
_entity_poly.pdbx_strand_id
1 'polypeptide(L)'
;MKQRYFCVFVVLFIAVLCQAAASERTYNVLFIQSYTSQTPWHRDLNQGLVKGFKDNGLKVNITTEYLDADFWAFRSEKVIMRRFCERARDRETDLIVTSSDEAFYTLFACGDSLPLQIPVVFFGIKYPDEKLFAAHPNVCGYTVNPDFDIILREAQRLFPKRKEVICVIDNSFLSNKGLEDFQEEWEVFQKDNPDYDMKIYNTQNQTTSHIISAICYPRNSYGRVVIAPKWSPFLSFVGKNSKAPVFATQNVGLTNGVFGAYDCDAYTSAMQAAQRASSVLKGTSPKDVGVTEIPQGFIYDYKQLEFFHVNPDKIGSKGTVVNEPYWEKYKLLFILLYPSILALSYG
;
A
#
# COMPACT_ATOMS: atom_id res chain seq x y z
N MET A 1 -52.70 -40.85 -8.07
CA MET A 1 -52.03 -39.69 -8.70
C MET A 1 -51.92 -38.47 -7.78
N LYS A 2 -53.00 -37.98 -7.15
CA LYS A 2 -52.98 -36.78 -6.27
C LYS A 2 -51.97 -36.82 -5.10
N GLN A 3 -51.73 -37.97 -4.48
CA GLN A 3 -50.77 -38.13 -3.36
C GLN A 3 -49.30 -37.95 -3.77
N ARG A 4 -48.91 -38.36 -4.99
CA ARG A 4 -47.53 -38.20 -5.47
C ARG A 4 -47.19 -36.72 -5.75
N TYR A 5 -48.14 -35.96 -6.30
CA TYR A 5 -47.95 -34.53 -6.55
C TYR A 5 -47.86 -33.73 -5.25
N PHE A 6 -48.60 -34.13 -4.21
CA PHE A 6 -48.51 -33.51 -2.89
C PHE A 6 -47.13 -33.72 -2.24
N CYS A 7 -46.58 -34.95 -2.28
CA CYS A 7 -45.24 -35.20 -1.76
C CYS A 7 -44.14 -34.44 -2.51
N VAL A 8 -44.24 -34.33 -3.84
CA VAL A 8 -43.29 -33.55 -4.65
C VAL A 8 -43.38 -32.06 -4.31
N PHE A 9 -44.59 -31.53 -4.10
CA PHE A 9 -44.80 -30.14 -3.71
C PHE A 9 -44.23 -29.84 -2.31
N VAL A 10 -44.41 -30.74 -1.34
CA VAL A 10 -43.83 -30.59 0.01
C VAL A 10 -42.30 -30.62 -0.03
N VAL A 11 -41.69 -31.50 -0.83
CA VAL A 11 -40.23 -31.55 -0.98
C VAL A 11 -39.69 -30.28 -1.65
N LEU A 12 -40.35 -29.79 -2.69
CA LEU A 12 -40.01 -28.50 -3.32
C LEU A 12 -40.16 -27.33 -2.36
N PHE A 13 -41.22 -27.31 -1.55
CA PHE A 13 -41.47 -26.26 -0.59
C PHE A 13 -40.43 -26.26 0.55
N ILE A 14 -40.03 -27.43 1.03
CA ILE A 14 -38.94 -27.59 2.00
C ILE A 14 -37.59 -27.19 1.39
N ALA A 15 -37.33 -27.52 0.12
CA ALA A 15 -36.10 -27.10 -0.56
C ALA A 15 -36.02 -25.57 -0.72
N VAL A 16 -37.14 -24.91 -1.04
CA VAL A 16 -37.24 -23.45 -1.10
C VAL A 16 -37.08 -22.81 0.28
N LEU A 17 -37.70 -23.39 1.31
CA LEU A 17 -37.54 -22.92 2.69
C LEU A 17 -36.13 -23.13 3.23
N CYS A 18 -35.44 -24.22 2.87
CA CYS A 18 -34.04 -24.45 3.24
C CYS A 18 -33.09 -23.47 2.54
N GLN A 19 -33.37 -23.05 1.30
CA GLN A 19 -32.62 -21.96 0.65
C GLN A 19 -32.93 -20.60 1.30
N ALA A 20 -34.18 -20.34 1.67
CA ALA A 20 -34.57 -19.09 2.34
C ALA A 20 -34.08 -19.01 3.81
N ALA A 21 -33.89 -20.16 4.47
CA ALA A 21 -33.38 -20.28 5.83
C ALA A 21 -31.85 -20.48 5.90
N ALA A 22 -31.16 -20.50 4.76
CA ALA A 22 -29.71 -20.33 4.74
C ALA A 22 -29.42 -18.90 5.20
N SER A 23 -29.33 -18.71 6.52
CA SER A 23 -28.85 -17.49 7.15
C SER A 23 -27.59 -17.08 6.42
N GLU A 24 -27.55 -15.87 5.84
CA GLU A 24 -26.33 -15.30 5.30
C GLU A 24 -25.27 -15.33 6.41
N ARG A 25 -24.32 -16.26 6.31
CA ARG A 25 -23.23 -16.39 7.26
C ARG A 25 -22.49 -15.06 7.29
N THR A 26 -22.42 -14.45 8.46
CA THR A 26 -21.58 -13.27 8.67
C THR A 26 -20.21 -13.76 9.09
N TYR A 27 -19.18 -13.39 8.34
CA TYR A 27 -17.80 -13.79 8.64
C TYR A 27 -17.10 -12.71 9.47
N ASN A 28 -16.29 -13.11 10.44
CA ASN A 28 -15.47 -12.21 11.23
C ASN A 28 -14.07 -12.13 10.63
N VAL A 29 -13.65 -10.93 10.22
CA VAL A 29 -12.36 -10.69 9.58
C VAL A 29 -11.52 -9.77 10.46
N LEU A 30 -10.30 -10.21 10.77
CA LEU A 30 -9.29 -9.35 11.39
C LEU A 30 -8.47 -8.69 10.28
N PHE A 31 -8.45 -7.36 10.24
CA PHE A 31 -7.61 -6.60 9.34
C PHE A 31 -6.47 -5.92 10.13
N ILE A 32 -5.22 -6.32 9.86
CA ILE A 32 -4.04 -5.77 10.52
C ILE A 32 -3.27 -4.89 9.55
N GLN A 33 -3.02 -3.65 9.93
CA GLN A 33 -2.19 -2.72 9.15
C GLN A 33 -0.85 -2.47 9.85
N SER A 34 0.25 -2.42 9.08
CA SER A 34 1.61 -2.16 9.62
C SER A 34 1.69 -0.84 10.39
N TYR A 35 1.00 0.20 9.90
CA TYR A 35 1.13 1.56 10.41
C TYR A 35 -0.09 1.97 11.23
N THR A 36 -0.45 3.26 11.22
CA THR A 36 -1.44 3.85 12.12
C THR A 36 -2.71 4.24 11.38
N SER A 37 -3.78 4.55 12.14
CA SER A 37 -4.99 5.17 11.59
C SER A 37 -4.78 6.60 11.09
N GLN A 38 -3.60 7.21 11.32
CA GLN A 38 -3.23 8.53 10.83
C GLN A 38 -2.38 8.46 9.56
N THR A 39 -1.94 7.27 9.18
CA THR A 39 -1.15 7.05 7.98
C THR A 39 -1.95 7.50 6.74
N PRO A 40 -1.31 8.17 5.77
CA PRO A 40 -1.93 8.45 4.48
C PRO A 40 -2.54 7.16 3.91
N TRP A 41 -3.73 7.28 3.32
CA TRP A 41 -4.44 6.16 2.70
C TRP A 41 -5.07 5.13 3.66
N HIS A 42 -5.02 5.28 4.99
CA HIS A 42 -5.71 4.37 5.92
C HIS A 42 -7.21 4.23 5.56
N ARG A 43 -7.84 5.35 5.16
CA ARG A 43 -9.25 5.39 4.77
C ARG A 43 -9.47 4.55 3.52
N ASP A 44 -8.58 4.67 2.55
CA ASP A 44 -8.66 4.00 1.26
C ASP A 44 -8.45 2.49 1.40
N LEU A 45 -7.50 2.07 2.26
CA LEU A 45 -7.33 0.66 2.63
C LEU A 45 -8.61 0.08 3.25
N ASN A 46 -9.18 0.77 4.24
CA ASN A 46 -10.40 0.31 4.91
C ASN A 46 -11.61 0.29 3.95
N GLN A 47 -11.79 1.33 3.14
CA GLN A 47 -12.89 1.42 2.18
C GLN A 47 -12.76 0.40 1.05
N GLY A 48 -11.55 0.21 0.52
CA GLY A 48 -11.25 -0.79 -0.50
C GLY A 48 -11.56 -2.19 -0.01
N LEU A 49 -11.13 -2.53 1.21
CA LEU A 49 -11.43 -3.82 1.82
C LEU A 49 -12.94 -4.05 1.99
N VAL A 50 -13.67 -3.07 2.54
CA VAL A 50 -15.14 -3.12 2.68
C VAL A 50 -15.82 -3.30 1.32
N LYS A 51 -15.39 -2.53 0.31
CA LYS A 51 -15.93 -2.61 -1.05
C LYS A 51 -15.71 -3.99 -1.65
N GLY A 52 -14.50 -4.55 -1.52
CA GLY A 52 -14.16 -5.85 -2.09
C GLY A 52 -15.02 -6.98 -1.52
N PHE A 53 -15.28 -7.00 -0.20
CA PHE A 53 -16.19 -7.99 0.38
C PHE A 53 -17.63 -7.79 -0.06
N LYS A 54 -18.10 -6.53 -0.09
CA LYS A 54 -19.46 -6.18 -0.53
C LYS A 54 -19.73 -6.60 -1.97
N ASP A 55 -18.81 -6.31 -2.89
CA ASP A 55 -18.93 -6.66 -4.31
C ASP A 55 -18.95 -8.18 -4.54
N ASN A 56 -18.40 -8.94 -3.60
CA ASN A 56 -18.42 -10.40 -3.62
C ASN A 56 -19.62 -11.00 -2.90
N GLY A 57 -20.58 -10.18 -2.45
CA GLY A 57 -21.81 -10.64 -1.79
C GLY A 57 -21.56 -11.30 -0.43
N LEU A 58 -20.47 -10.96 0.25
CA LEU A 58 -20.19 -11.46 1.60
C LEU A 58 -20.59 -10.43 2.65
N LYS A 59 -21.32 -10.89 3.67
CA LYS A 59 -21.55 -10.14 4.89
C LYS A 59 -20.38 -10.39 5.84
N VAL A 60 -19.65 -9.34 6.19
CA VAL A 60 -18.43 -9.44 7.01
C VAL A 60 -18.45 -8.42 8.15
N ASN A 61 -17.96 -8.82 9.31
CA ASN A 61 -17.60 -7.94 10.42
C ASN A 61 -16.09 -7.75 10.40
N ILE A 62 -15.62 -6.56 10.02
CA ILE A 62 -14.19 -6.26 9.95
C ILE A 62 -13.75 -5.58 11.24
N THR A 63 -12.84 -6.21 11.98
CA THR A 63 -12.13 -5.57 13.09
C THR A 63 -10.76 -5.13 12.58
N THR A 64 -10.48 -3.82 12.63
CA THR A 64 -9.18 -3.30 12.19
C THR A 64 -8.26 -3.03 13.37
N GLU A 65 -7.04 -3.53 13.31
CA GLU A 65 -5.98 -3.34 14.29
C GLU A 65 -4.76 -2.69 13.62
N TYR A 66 -4.12 -1.77 14.32
CA TYR A 66 -3.00 -0.97 13.80
C TYR A 66 -1.75 -1.30 14.61
N LEU A 67 -0.72 -1.83 13.95
CA LEU A 67 0.50 -2.27 14.63
C LEU A 67 1.36 -1.10 15.09
N ASP A 68 1.35 0.02 14.36
CA ASP A 68 2.21 1.18 14.60
C ASP A 68 3.70 0.81 14.61
N ALA A 69 4.13 0.07 13.58
CA ALA A 69 5.46 -0.53 13.51
C ALA A 69 6.62 0.48 13.45
N ASP A 70 6.36 1.75 13.09
CA ASP A 70 7.39 2.79 13.12
C ASP A 70 7.68 3.30 14.54
N PHE A 71 6.77 3.07 15.49
CA PHE A 71 6.94 3.49 16.88
C PHE A 71 7.55 2.39 17.76
N TRP A 72 7.22 1.13 17.49
CA TRP A 72 7.61 0.01 18.33
C TRP A 72 8.92 -0.63 17.86
N ALA A 73 9.72 -1.11 18.81
CA ALA A 73 10.76 -2.09 18.48
C ALA A 73 10.11 -3.45 18.19
N PHE A 74 10.72 -4.24 17.31
CA PHE A 74 10.21 -5.55 16.89
C PHE A 74 9.80 -6.50 18.04
N ARG A 75 10.50 -6.46 19.19
CA ARG A 75 10.12 -7.24 20.37
C ARG A 75 8.75 -6.82 20.92
N SER A 76 8.47 -5.53 20.95
CA SER A 76 7.20 -4.96 21.41
C SER A 76 6.08 -5.21 20.40
N GLU A 77 6.36 -5.10 19.09
CA GLU A 77 5.41 -5.45 18.03
C GLU A 77 4.87 -6.87 18.22
N LYS A 78 5.73 -7.85 18.52
CA LYS A 78 5.31 -9.24 18.78
C LYS A 78 4.38 -9.37 20.00
N VAL A 79 4.57 -8.56 21.03
CA VAL A 79 3.68 -8.56 22.21
C VAL A 79 2.32 -8.00 21.85
N ILE A 80 2.29 -6.90 21.07
CA ILE A 80 1.07 -6.28 20.59
C ILE A 80 0.30 -7.24 19.67
N MET A 81 1.01 -7.88 18.73
CA MET A 81 0.45 -8.85 17.79
C MET A 81 -0.21 -10.04 18.50
N ARG A 82 0.40 -10.58 19.57
CA ARG A 82 -0.24 -11.63 20.38
C ARG A 82 -1.58 -11.18 20.97
N ARG A 83 -1.68 -9.92 21.41
CA ARG A 83 -2.95 -9.36 21.90
C ARG A 83 -3.99 -9.22 20.78
N PHE A 84 -3.56 -8.96 19.55
CA PHE A 84 -4.46 -8.97 18.38
C PHE A 84 -4.98 -10.39 18.13
N CYS A 85 -4.10 -11.39 18.14
CA CYS A 85 -4.48 -12.80 17.98
C CYS A 85 -5.42 -13.30 19.09
N GLU A 86 -5.16 -12.94 20.35
CA GLU A 86 -6.04 -13.26 21.48
C GLU A 86 -7.45 -12.68 21.26
N ARG A 87 -7.54 -11.39 20.98
CA ARG A 87 -8.79 -10.70 20.66
C ARG A 87 -9.50 -11.23 19.42
N ALA A 88 -8.77 -11.79 18.47
CA ALA A 88 -9.31 -12.38 17.26
C ALA A 88 -9.93 -13.76 17.54
N ARG A 89 -9.33 -14.54 18.44
CA ARG A 89 -9.92 -15.80 18.95
C ARG A 89 -11.22 -15.54 19.72
N ASP A 90 -11.25 -14.53 20.59
CA ASP A 90 -12.46 -14.15 21.35
C ASP A 90 -13.63 -13.72 20.45
N ARG A 91 -13.32 -13.24 19.24
CA ARG A 91 -14.29 -12.85 18.21
C ARG A 91 -14.59 -13.93 17.20
N GLU A 92 -14.06 -15.14 17.36
CA GLU A 92 -14.23 -16.25 16.41
C GLU A 92 -13.88 -15.81 14.98
N THR A 93 -12.70 -15.21 14.82
CA THR A 93 -12.22 -14.70 13.52
C THR A 93 -12.06 -15.84 12.52
N ASP A 94 -12.70 -15.71 11.35
CA ASP A 94 -12.66 -16.70 10.27
C ASP A 94 -11.43 -16.53 9.36
N LEU A 95 -10.92 -15.30 9.20
CA LEU A 95 -9.81 -14.97 8.29
C LEU A 95 -9.06 -13.73 8.76
N ILE A 96 -7.74 -13.72 8.53
CA ILE A 96 -6.88 -12.55 8.77
C ILE A 96 -6.49 -11.93 7.43
N VAL A 97 -6.60 -10.60 7.33
CA VAL A 97 -6.03 -9.80 6.24
C VAL A 97 -4.90 -8.95 6.80
N THR A 98 -3.74 -8.91 6.14
CA THR A 98 -2.61 -8.05 6.54
C THR A 98 -2.23 -7.07 5.42
N SER A 99 -2.00 -5.81 5.77
CA SER A 99 -1.46 -4.79 4.87
C SER A 99 -0.01 -4.48 5.23
N SER A 100 0.88 -4.62 4.24
CA SER A 100 2.33 -4.34 4.32
C SER A 100 3.14 -5.35 5.15
N ASP A 101 4.46 -5.29 4.97
CA ASP A 101 5.42 -6.27 5.46
C ASP A 101 5.42 -6.41 6.99
N GLU A 102 5.45 -5.30 7.74
CA GLU A 102 5.56 -5.37 9.21
C GLU A 102 4.37 -6.10 9.84
N ALA A 103 3.13 -5.85 9.40
CA ALA A 103 1.96 -6.57 9.90
C ALA A 103 2.05 -8.08 9.63
N PHE A 104 2.41 -8.46 8.41
CA PHE A 104 2.48 -9.87 8.01
C PHE A 104 3.63 -10.60 8.71
N TYR A 105 4.85 -10.07 8.67
CA TYR A 105 6.01 -10.74 9.25
C TYR A 105 5.95 -10.76 10.78
N THR A 106 5.44 -9.71 11.43
CA THR A 106 5.22 -9.74 12.88
C THR A 106 4.14 -10.75 13.25
N LEU A 107 3.10 -10.94 12.43
CA LEU A 107 2.06 -11.96 12.67
C LEU A 107 2.67 -13.37 12.74
N PHE A 108 3.54 -13.73 11.80
CA PHE A 108 4.20 -15.05 11.79
C PHE A 108 5.37 -15.16 12.78
N ALA A 109 6.01 -14.04 13.15
CA ALA A 109 7.10 -14.03 14.11
C ALA A 109 6.64 -13.95 15.58
N CYS A 110 5.38 -13.58 15.86
CA CYS A 110 4.90 -13.39 17.22
C CYS A 110 4.81 -14.69 18.02
N GLY A 111 4.75 -15.85 17.37
CA GLY A 111 4.66 -17.16 18.02
C GLY A 111 3.28 -17.50 18.57
N ASP A 112 2.23 -16.78 18.17
CA ASP A 112 0.84 -17.22 18.36
C ASP A 112 0.48 -18.26 17.29
N SER A 113 -0.39 -19.22 17.61
CA SER A 113 -0.78 -20.30 16.70
C SER A 113 -1.94 -19.94 15.78
N LEU A 114 -2.68 -18.86 16.05
CA LEU A 114 -3.81 -18.42 15.24
C LEU A 114 -3.49 -18.30 13.73
N PRO A 115 -2.41 -17.60 13.30
CA PRO A 115 -2.09 -17.48 11.87
C PRO A 115 -1.70 -18.80 11.20
N LEU A 116 -1.54 -19.89 11.95
CA LEU A 116 -1.30 -21.24 11.43
C LEU A 116 -2.60 -22.05 11.30
N GLN A 117 -3.69 -21.60 11.94
CA GLN A 117 -4.96 -22.32 12.04
C GLN A 117 -6.02 -21.80 11.07
N ILE A 118 -6.02 -20.49 10.82
CA ILE A 118 -7.00 -19.85 9.93
C ILE A 118 -6.32 -19.26 8.69
N PRO A 119 -7.07 -19.06 7.58
CA PRO A 119 -6.49 -18.46 6.40
C PRO A 119 -5.96 -17.04 6.64
N VAL A 120 -4.85 -16.73 5.98
CA VAL A 120 -4.25 -15.39 5.99
C VAL A 120 -4.12 -14.87 4.55
N VAL A 121 -4.66 -13.68 4.31
CA VAL A 121 -4.56 -13.00 3.01
C VAL A 121 -3.73 -11.74 3.18
N PHE A 122 -2.55 -11.69 2.57
CA PHE A 122 -1.70 -10.51 2.65
C PHE A 122 -1.78 -9.66 1.39
N PHE A 123 -1.43 -8.39 1.50
CA PHE A 123 -1.12 -7.55 0.35
C PHE A 123 -0.10 -6.46 0.72
N GLY A 124 0.58 -5.92 -0.29
CA GLY A 124 1.56 -4.86 -0.11
C GLY A 124 2.90 -5.34 0.45
N ILE A 125 3.27 -6.60 0.26
CA ILE A 125 4.58 -7.14 0.64
C ILE A 125 5.62 -6.69 -0.37
N LYS A 126 6.62 -5.93 0.09
CA LYS A 126 7.72 -5.42 -0.74
C LYS A 126 8.83 -6.47 -0.91
N TYR A 127 9.18 -7.19 0.14
CA TYR A 127 10.25 -8.17 0.12
C TYR A 127 9.71 -9.56 0.49
N PRO A 128 9.27 -10.37 -0.48
CA PRO A 128 8.67 -11.67 -0.22
C PRO A 128 9.66 -12.69 0.36
N ASP A 129 9.22 -13.46 1.36
CA ASP A 129 9.94 -14.63 1.89
C ASP A 129 9.32 -15.93 1.34
N GLU A 130 9.89 -16.41 0.23
CA GLU A 130 9.43 -17.63 -0.45
C GLU A 130 9.44 -18.87 0.47
N LYS A 131 10.38 -18.94 1.43
CA LYS A 131 10.44 -20.06 2.37
C LYS A 131 9.29 -19.99 3.36
N LEU A 132 8.97 -18.80 3.84
CA LEU A 132 7.81 -18.58 4.70
C LEU A 132 6.52 -18.93 3.96
N PHE A 133 6.34 -18.47 2.71
CA PHE A 133 5.14 -18.79 1.92
C PHE A 133 5.00 -20.30 1.69
N ALA A 134 6.09 -20.98 1.31
CA ALA A 134 6.08 -22.43 1.09
C ALA A 134 5.76 -23.23 2.37
N ALA A 135 6.15 -22.72 3.54
CA ALA A 135 5.88 -23.37 4.82
C ALA A 135 4.42 -23.23 5.30
N HIS A 136 3.65 -22.28 4.76
CA HIS A 136 2.32 -21.93 5.24
C HIS A 136 1.27 -22.00 4.11
N PRO A 137 0.68 -23.18 3.83
CA PRO A 137 -0.27 -23.37 2.73
C PRO A 137 -1.64 -22.68 2.97
N ASN A 138 -1.87 -22.16 4.18
CA ASN A 138 -3.05 -21.36 4.52
C ASN A 138 -2.87 -19.87 4.17
N VAL A 139 -1.76 -19.50 3.53
CA VAL A 139 -1.44 -18.12 3.15
C VAL A 139 -1.59 -17.94 1.64
N CYS A 140 -2.16 -16.80 1.25
CA CYS A 140 -2.19 -16.33 -0.13
C CYS A 140 -2.16 -14.80 -0.15
N GLY A 141 -1.85 -14.17 -1.28
CA GLY A 141 -1.83 -12.71 -1.28
C GLY A 141 -1.09 -12.05 -2.42
N TYR A 142 -0.83 -10.76 -2.23
CA TYR A 142 -0.22 -9.91 -3.23
C TYR A 142 1.11 -9.32 -2.80
N THR A 143 2.12 -9.48 -3.66
CA THR A 143 3.42 -8.80 -3.55
C THR A 143 3.44 -7.53 -4.40
N VAL A 144 4.32 -6.60 -4.06
CA VAL A 144 4.46 -5.29 -4.71
C VAL A 144 5.94 -4.92 -4.69
N ASN A 145 6.76 -5.62 -5.47
CA ASN A 145 8.21 -5.59 -5.33
C ASN A 145 8.78 -4.22 -5.75
N PRO A 146 9.69 -3.61 -4.98
CA PRO A 146 10.37 -2.39 -5.42
C PRO A 146 11.07 -2.57 -6.77
N ASP A 147 11.17 -1.47 -7.53
CA ASP A 147 11.94 -1.39 -8.77
C ASP A 147 12.62 -0.02 -8.80
N PHE A 148 13.88 0.02 -8.37
CA PHE A 148 14.66 1.24 -8.27
C PHE A 148 15.23 1.69 -9.62
N ASP A 149 15.50 0.79 -10.57
CA ASP A 149 15.92 1.12 -11.93
C ASP A 149 14.84 1.96 -12.61
N ILE A 150 13.56 1.55 -12.52
CA ILE A 150 12.43 2.35 -12.99
C ILE A 150 12.40 3.72 -12.31
N ILE A 151 12.58 3.79 -10.98
CA ILE A 151 12.60 5.06 -10.24
C ILE A 151 13.77 5.95 -10.68
N LEU A 152 14.97 5.40 -10.82
CA LEU A 152 16.19 6.11 -11.22
C LEU A 152 16.08 6.65 -12.63
N ARG A 153 15.59 5.84 -13.58
CA ARG A 153 15.34 6.25 -14.97
C ARG A 153 14.26 7.32 -15.05
N GLU A 154 13.22 7.24 -14.22
CA GLU A 154 12.19 8.27 -14.15
C GLU A 154 12.72 9.58 -13.55
N ALA A 155 13.53 9.50 -12.49
CA ALA A 155 14.20 10.66 -11.90
C ALA A 155 15.15 11.32 -12.92
N GLN A 156 15.91 10.53 -13.68
CA GLN A 156 16.75 11.01 -14.79
C GLN A 156 15.92 11.71 -15.87
N ARG A 157 14.79 11.12 -16.29
CA ARG A 157 13.92 11.67 -17.33
C ARG A 157 13.34 13.03 -16.92
N LEU A 158 12.87 13.14 -15.69
CA LEU A 158 12.24 14.35 -15.17
C LEU A 158 13.26 15.41 -14.77
N PHE A 159 14.42 14.99 -14.27
CA PHE A 159 15.46 15.88 -13.73
C PHE A 159 16.86 15.57 -14.28
N PRO A 160 17.08 15.70 -15.59
CA PRO A 160 18.31 15.23 -16.24
C PRO A 160 19.58 15.98 -15.83
N LYS A 161 19.47 17.13 -15.15
CA LYS A 161 20.62 17.89 -14.62
C LYS A 161 20.99 17.52 -13.18
N ARG A 162 20.20 16.68 -12.52
CA ARG A 162 20.41 16.25 -11.13
C ARG A 162 21.08 14.87 -11.15
N LYS A 163 22.39 14.84 -10.87
CA LYS A 163 23.27 13.68 -11.07
C LYS A 163 23.71 13.02 -9.77
N GLU A 164 23.45 13.64 -8.63
CA GLU A 164 23.78 13.07 -7.32
C GLU A 164 22.52 12.46 -6.70
N VAL A 165 22.52 11.15 -6.48
CA VAL A 165 21.41 10.41 -5.89
C VAL A 165 21.69 10.16 -4.42
N ILE A 166 20.85 10.71 -3.55
CA ILE A 166 20.91 10.43 -2.12
C ILE A 166 19.91 9.33 -1.79
N CYS A 167 20.39 8.17 -1.35
CA CYS A 167 19.58 7.15 -0.72
C CYS A 167 19.50 7.42 0.79
N VAL A 168 18.29 7.63 1.31
CA VAL A 168 18.07 7.88 2.74
C VAL A 168 17.41 6.67 3.37
N ILE A 169 18.04 6.13 4.42
CA ILE A 169 17.63 4.89 5.06
C ILE A 169 17.59 5.01 6.58
N ASP A 170 16.94 4.04 7.22
CA ASP A 170 17.04 3.77 8.64
C ASP A 170 17.51 2.32 8.90
N ASN A 171 17.68 1.95 10.17
CA ASN A 171 18.11 0.61 10.56
C ASN A 171 16.98 -0.44 10.59
N SER A 172 15.77 -0.14 10.09
CA SER A 172 14.70 -1.12 10.01
C SER A 172 15.03 -2.21 8.98
N PHE A 173 14.40 -3.38 9.14
CA PHE A 173 14.60 -4.50 8.22
C PHE A 173 14.30 -4.12 6.76
N LEU A 174 13.14 -3.52 6.51
CA LEU A 174 12.74 -3.09 5.17
C LEU A 174 13.69 -2.05 4.58
N SER A 175 14.18 -1.10 5.39
CA SER A 175 15.09 -0.08 4.87
C SER A 175 16.46 -0.67 4.51
N ASN A 176 16.94 -1.68 5.25
CA ASN A 176 18.18 -2.38 4.91
C ASN A 176 18.01 -3.27 3.67
N LYS A 177 16.89 -4.01 3.55
CA LYS A 177 16.56 -4.75 2.33
C LYS A 177 16.43 -3.86 1.12
N GLY A 178 15.77 -2.72 1.30
CA GLY A 178 15.71 -1.64 0.33
C GLY A 178 17.06 -1.09 -0.09
N LEU A 179 18.01 -1.00 0.83
CA LEU A 179 19.37 -0.56 0.49
C LEU A 179 20.11 -1.62 -0.33
N GLU A 180 20.05 -2.89 0.06
CA GLU A 180 20.70 -4.00 -0.67
C GLU A 180 20.24 -4.00 -2.13
N ASP A 181 18.92 -4.00 -2.34
CA ASP A 181 18.25 -3.99 -3.65
C ASP A 181 18.60 -2.73 -4.47
N PHE A 182 18.54 -1.55 -3.83
CA PHE A 182 18.94 -0.29 -4.45
C PHE A 182 20.41 -0.29 -4.89
N GLN A 183 21.32 -0.90 -4.12
CA GLN A 183 22.74 -0.97 -4.47
C GLN A 183 22.99 -1.86 -5.68
N GLU A 184 22.30 -3.01 -5.77
CA GLU A 184 22.39 -3.91 -6.93
C GLU A 184 21.92 -3.22 -8.21
N GLU A 185 20.76 -2.57 -8.16
CA GLU A 185 20.21 -1.86 -9.32
C GLU A 185 20.99 -0.58 -9.65
N TRP A 186 21.59 0.08 -8.65
CA TRP A 186 22.49 1.20 -8.85
C TRP A 186 23.70 0.83 -9.71
N GLU A 187 24.31 -0.35 -9.50
CA GLU A 187 25.45 -0.79 -10.32
C GLU A 187 25.08 -0.94 -11.80
N VAL A 188 23.86 -1.36 -12.09
CA VAL A 188 23.34 -1.45 -13.46
C VAL A 188 23.11 -0.05 -14.02
N PHE A 189 22.40 0.81 -13.27
CA PHE A 189 22.12 2.18 -13.68
C PHE A 189 23.39 3.00 -13.91
N GLN A 190 24.41 2.87 -13.07
CA GLN A 190 25.66 3.63 -13.15
C GLN A 190 26.52 3.21 -14.36
N LYS A 191 26.43 1.95 -14.83
CA LYS A 191 27.08 1.52 -16.08
C LYS A 191 26.54 2.27 -17.29
N ASP A 192 25.23 2.49 -17.33
CA ASP A 192 24.56 3.28 -18.37
C ASP A 192 24.80 4.79 -18.18
N ASN A 193 25.09 5.23 -16.95
CA ASN A 193 25.13 6.63 -16.54
C ASN A 193 26.35 6.95 -15.65
N PRO A 194 27.58 6.94 -16.22
CA PRO A 194 28.82 7.06 -15.44
C PRO A 194 29.04 8.44 -14.80
N ASP A 195 28.26 9.44 -15.19
CA ASP A 195 28.27 10.80 -14.61
C ASP A 195 27.42 10.92 -13.33
N TYR A 196 26.70 9.87 -12.93
CA TYR A 196 25.91 9.84 -11.70
C TYR A 196 26.72 9.34 -10.50
N ASP A 197 26.49 9.99 -9.35
CA ASP A 197 27.09 9.64 -8.05
C ASP A 197 26.01 9.26 -7.04
N MET A 198 26.28 8.29 -6.18
CA MET A 198 25.36 7.85 -5.13
C MET A 198 25.94 8.12 -3.76
N LYS A 199 25.10 8.63 -2.85
CA LYS A 199 25.41 8.76 -1.43
C LYS A 199 24.33 8.12 -0.59
N ILE A 200 24.77 7.44 0.47
CA ILE A 200 23.87 6.80 1.43
C ILE A 200 23.90 7.60 2.72
N TYR A 201 22.72 8.02 3.19
CA TYR A 201 22.54 8.65 4.49
C TYR A 201 21.64 7.80 5.36
N ASN A 202 22.20 7.36 6.48
CA ASN A 202 21.46 6.61 7.48
C ASN A 202 21.05 7.56 8.61
N THR A 203 19.75 7.61 8.89
CA THR A 203 19.16 8.56 9.86
C THR A 203 19.60 8.32 11.31
N GLN A 204 20.09 7.11 11.63
CA GLN A 204 20.65 6.79 12.95
C GLN A 204 22.17 6.97 13.04
N ASN A 205 22.90 6.92 11.91
CA ASN A 205 24.37 7.04 11.92
C ASN A 205 24.86 8.47 11.63
N GLN A 206 24.04 9.31 10.99
CA GLN A 206 24.38 10.68 10.61
C GLN A 206 23.56 11.68 11.43
N THR A 207 24.14 12.85 11.67
CA THR A 207 23.40 13.90 12.38
C THR A 207 22.23 14.39 11.53
N THR A 208 21.09 14.64 12.19
CA THR A 208 19.91 15.24 11.55
C THR A 208 20.26 16.52 10.79
N SER A 209 21.14 17.36 11.34
CA SER A 209 21.60 18.59 10.68
C SER A 209 22.36 18.34 9.39
N HIS A 210 23.13 17.25 9.30
CA HIS A 210 23.82 16.88 8.07
C HIS A 210 22.84 16.50 6.96
N ILE A 211 21.86 15.65 7.26
CA ILE A 211 20.84 15.21 6.30
C ILE A 211 19.99 16.41 5.83
N ILE A 212 19.53 17.26 6.77
CA ILE A 212 18.80 18.49 6.45
C ILE A 212 19.65 19.42 5.58
N SER A 213 20.93 19.61 5.93
CA SER A 213 21.86 20.43 5.13
C SER A 213 21.99 19.91 3.71
N ALA A 214 22.01 18.59 3.53
CA ALA A 214 22.18 17.98 2.23
C ALA A 214 20.93 18.04 1.34
N ILE A 215 19.74 17.96 1.92
CA ILE A 215 18.47 17.76 1.19
C ILE A 215 17.62 19.03 1.14
N CYS A 216 17.59 19.81 2.23
CA CYS A 216 16.68 20.96 2.40
C CYS A 216 17.32 22.32 2.05
N TYR A 217 18.65 22.41 1.94
CA TYR A 217 19.31 23.67 1.57
C TYR A 217 19.49 23.75 0.06
N PRO A 218 18.96 24.79 -0.63
CA PRO A 218 19.01 24.89 -2.09
C PRO A 218 20.41 24.78 -2.69
N ARG A 219 21.41 25.40 -2.02
CA ARG A 219 22.81 25.37 -2.46
C ARG A 219 23.36 23.95 -2.60
N ASN A 220 22.98 23.06 -1.69
CA ASN A 220 23.52 21.70 -1.62
C ASN A 220 22.68 20.70 -2.42
N SER A 221 21.37 20.96 -2.58
CA SER A 221 20.40 20.00 -3.10
C SER A 221 20.02 20.21 -4.57
N TYR A 222 20.45 21.31 -5.20
CA TYR A 222 20.08 21.64 -6.58
C TYR A 222 20.46 20.54 -7.59
N GLY A 223 21.62 19.90 -7.42
CA GLY A 223 22.10 18.80 -8.26
C GLY A 223 21.61 17.42 -7.84
N ARG A 224 20.69 17.34 -6.86
CA ARG A 224 20.37 16.10 -6.16
C ARG A 224 18.96 15.61 -6.36
N VAL A 225 18.79 14.30 -6.36
CA VAL A 225 17.50 13.60 -6.16
C VAL A 225 17.61 12.72 -4.92
N VAL A 226 16.48 12.46 -4.26
CA VAL A 226 16.45 11.60 -3.06
C VAL A 226 15.64 10.35 -3.38
N ILE A 227 16.15 9.19 -3.02
CA ILE A 227 15.46 7.91 -3.06
C ILE A 227 15.26 7.41 -1.63
N ALA A 228 14.03 7.04 -1.30
CA ALA A 228 13.64 6.49 0.00
C ALA A 228 13.12 5.06 -0.17
N PRO A 229 13.94 4.03 0.13
CA PRO A 229 13.52 2.64 0.08
C PRO A 229 12.43 2.27 1.09
N LYS A 230 12.43 2.93 2.25
CA LYS A 230 11.33 2.91 3.23
C LYS A 230 10.99 4.34 3.59
N TRP A 231 9.70 4.65 3.68
CA TRP A 231 9.24 5.94 4.17
C TRP A 231 9.07 5.92 5.68
N SER A 232 9.61 6.94 6.36
CA SER A 232 9.52 7.08 7.82
C SER A 232 8.97 8.45 8.23
N PRO A 233 8.55 8.62 9.50
CA PRO A 233 8.14 9.94 10.00
C PRO A 233 9.23 11.01 9.86
N PHE A 234 10.51 10.64 9.99
CA PHE A 234 11.63 11.53 9.75
C PHE A 234 11.67 12.04 8.30
N LEU A 235 11.46 11.14 7.33
CA LEU A 235 11.39 11.50 5.92
C LEU A 235 10.19 12.39 5.60
N SER A 236 9.09 12.30 6.37
CA SER A 236 7.98 13.25 6.23
C SER A 236 8.37 14.68 6.62
N PHE A 237 9.26 14.86 7.60
CA PHE A 237 9.80 16.17 7.96
C PHE A 237 10.78 16.70 6.91
N VAL A 238 11.71 15.85 6.46
CA VAL A 238 12.72 16.23 5.47
C VAL A 238 12.10 16.48 4.10
N GLY A 239 11.22 15.59 3.63
CA GLY A 239 10.56 15.64 2.33
C GLY A 239 9.77 16.93 2.13
N LYS A 240 8.95 17.34 3.12
CA LYS A 240 8.17 18.60 3.05
C LYS A 240 9.04 19.85 2.89
N ASN A 241 10.28 19.80 3.37
CA ASN A 241 11.23 20.92 3.31
C ASN A 241 12.30 20.72 2.23
N SER A 242 12.26 19.60 1.52
CA SER A 242 13.27 19.22 0.55
C SER A 242 13.32 20.19 -0.62
N LYS A 243 14.52 20.41 -1.13
CA LYS A 243 14.79 21.15 -2.38
C LYS A 243 15.34 20.23 -3.48
N ALA A 244 15.42 18.94 -3.17
CA ALA A 244 15.62 17.83 -4.09
C ALA A 244 14.29 17.04 -4.24
N PRO A 245 13.90 16.62 -5.46
CA PRO A 245 12.73 15.76 -5.62
C PRO A 245 12.97 14.43 -4.91
N VAL A 246 12.00 13.99 -4.12
CA VAL A 246 12.06 12.76 -3.31
C VAL A 246 11.20 11.68 -3.96
N PHE A 247 11.80 10.57 -4.34
CA PHE A 247 11.09 9.39 -4.81
C PHE A 247 11.07 8.31 -3.72
N ALA A 248 10.01 7.52 -3.69
CA ALA A 248 9.84 6.43 -2.73
C ALA A 248 9.24 5.19 -3.38
N THR A 249 9.46 4.03 -2.76
CA THR A 249 8.84 2.74 -3.14
C THR A 249 7.51 2.49 -2.42
N GLN A 250 7.11 3.42 -1.54
CA GLN A 250 5.91 3.34 -0.73
C GLN A 250 5.07 4.61 -0.91
N ASN A 251 3.79 4.43 -1.28
CA ASN A 251 2.85 5.53 -1.47
C ASN A 251 2.48 6.28 -0.18
N VAL A 252 2.86 5.74 0.98
CA VAL A 252 2.63 6.35 2.31
C VAL A 252 3.29 7.73 2.47
N GLY A 253 4.32 8.03 1.66
CA GLY A 253 4.97 9.35 1.67
C GLY A 253 4.28 10.44 0.85
N LEU A 254 3.29 10.08 0.02
CA LEU A 254 2.47 11.05 -0.70
C LEU A 254 1.73 11.96 0.29
N THR A 255 1.45 13.21 -0.09
CA THR A 255 1.00 14.31 0.79
C THR A 255 2.02 14.78 1.84
N ASN A 256 3.12 14.04 2.02
CA ASN A 256 4.15 14.29 3.03
C ASN A 256 5.53 14.64 2.45
N GLY A 257 5.57 15.14 1.21
CA GLY A 257 6.79 15.66 0.58
C GLY A 257 7.49 14.68 -0.37
N VAL A 258 6.93 13.50 -0.63
CA VAL A 258 7.31 12.67 -1.78
C VAL A 258 6.87 13.37 -3.06
N PHE A 259 7.80 13.52 -4.01
CA PHE A 259 7.54 13.97 -5.37
C PHE A 259 6.77 12.92 -6.18
N GLY A 260 7.25 11.67 -6.17
CA GLY A 260 6.59 10.54 -6.81
C GLY A 260 6.90 9.23 -6.10
N ALA A 261 5.89 8.41 -5.87
CA ALA A 261 6.05 7.05 -5.37
C ALA A 261 5.84 6.05 -6.50
N TYR A 262 6.67 5.02 -6.60
CA TYR A 262 6.39 3.87 -7.46
C TYR A 262 5.79 2.76 -6.61
N ASP A 263 4.48 2.59 -6.70
CA ASP A 263 3.73 1.68 -5.85
C ASP A 263 2.36 1.36 -6.47
N CYS A 264 1.60 0.50 -5.81
CA CYS A 264 0.20 0.23 -6.14
C CYS A 264 -0.75 1.24 -5.48
N ASP A 265 -1.97 1.36 -6.02
CA ASP A 265 -3.04 2.16 -5.43
C ASP A 265 -3.62 1.47 -4.17
N ALA A 266 -3.64 2.17 -3.04
CA ALA A 266 -4.04 1.60 -1.75
C ALA A 266 -5.48 1.05 -1.74
N TYR A 267 -6.42 1.80 -2.33
CA TYR A 267 -7.83 1.39 -2.41
C TYR A 267 -7.98 0.11 -3.26
N THR A 268 -7.39 0.11 -4.45
CA THR A 268 -7.47 -1.00 -5.40
C THR A 268 -6.82 -2.25 -4.85
N SER A 269 -5.64 -2.14 -4.24
CA SER A 269 -4.94 -3.28 -3.63
C SER A 269 -5.73 -3.90 -2.48
N ALA A 270 -6.31 -3.07 -1.59
CA ALA A 270 -7.15 -3.58 -0.52
C ALA A 270 -8.44 -4.24 -1.05
N MET A 271 -9.04 -3.66 -2.09
CA MET A 271 -10.20 -4.25 -2.76
C MET A 271 -9.86 -5.62 -3.39
N GLN A 272 -8.72 -5.75 -4.07
CA GLN A 272 -8.25 -7.02 -4.64
C GLN A 272 -7.93 -8.05 -3.55
N ALA A 273 -7.35 -7.62 -2.43
CA ALA A 273 -7.13 -8.50 -1.27
C ALA A 273 -8.45 -9.02 -0.69
N ALA A 274 -9.47 -8.16 -0.55
CA ALA A 274 -10.80 -8.59 -0.12
C ALA A 274 -11.49 -9.51 -1.13
N GLN A 275 -11.32 -9.30 -2.44
CA GLN A 275 -11.79 -10.23 -3.46
C GLN A 275 -11.16 -11.62 -3.28
N ARG A 276 -9.85 -11.66 -3.04
CA ARG A 276 -9.12 -12.91 -2.77
C ARG A 276 -9.59 -13.59 -1.48
N ALA A 277 -9.71 -12.81 -0.40
CA ALA A 277 -10.25 -13.28 0.87
C ALA A 277 -11.69 -13.81 0.72
N SER A 278 -12.50 -13.20 -0.14
CA SER A 278 -13.86 -13.66 -0.41
C SER A 278 -13.89 -15.04 -1.05
N SER A 279 -12.99 -15.33 -1.99
CA SER A 279 -12.86 -16.68 -2.57
C SER A 279 -12.45 -17.71 -1.52
N VAL A 280 -11.52 -17.34 -0.63
CA VAL A 280 -11.09 -18.20 0.47
C VAL A 280 -12.23 -18.50 1.45
N LEU A 281 -13.00 -17.48 1.87
CA LEU A 281 -14.16 -17.65 2.76
C LEU A 281 -15.29 -18.48 2.12
N LYS A 282 -15.36 -18.52 0.78
CA LYS A 282 -16.28 -19.36 0.01
C LYS A 282 -15.79 -20.80 -0.18
N GLY A 283 -14.58 -21.13 0.30
CA GLY A 283 -14.06 -22.49 0.34
C GLY A 283 -12.92 -22.79 -0.64
N THR A 284 -12.42 -21.81 -1.40
CA THR A 284 -11.19 -22.00 -2.19
C THR A 284 -9.97 -22.07 -1.26
N SER A 285 -9.10 -23.06 -1.46
CA SER A 285 -7.87 -23.17 -0.66
C SER A 285 -6.93 -21.98 -0.94
N PRO A 286 -6.33 -21.34 0.08
CA PRO A 286 -5.32 -20.29 -0.11
C PRO A 286 -4.16 -20.75 -1.01
N LYS A 287 -3.74 -22.00 -0.90
CA LYS A 287 -2.70 -22.58 -1.76
C LYS A 287 -3.06 -22.54 -3.26
N ASP A 288 -4.32 -22.78 -3.60
CA ASP A 288 -4.78 -22.78 -5.00
C ASP A 288 -4.95 -21.36 -5.55
N VAL A 289 -5.24 -20.42 -4.66
CA VAL A 289 -5.26 -18.98 -4.96
C VAL A 289 -3.85 -18.43 -5.20
N GLY A 290 -2.88 -18.86 -4.38
CA GLY A 290 -1.47 -18.56 -4.54
C GLY A 290 -1.05 -17.13 -4.17
N VAL A 291 0.17 -16.78 -4.56
CA VAL A 291 0.77 -15.45 -4.40
C VAL A 291 1.03 -14.87 -5.78
N THR A 292 0.66 -13.62 -5.99
CA THR A 292 0.84 -12.94 -7.29
C THR A 292 1.23 -11.49 -7.09
N GLU A 293 2.01 -10.93 -7.98
CA GLU A 293 2.38 -9.51 -7.93
C GLU A 293 1.25 -8.60 -8.43
N ILE A 294 1.04 -7.45 -7.76
CA ILE A 294 0.14 -6.39 -8.25
C ILE A 294 0.91 -5.43 -9.15
N PRO A 295 0.36 -5.05 -10.32
CA PRO A 295 0.94 -4.02 -11.16
C PRO A 295 1.12 -2.69 -10.40
N GLN A 296 2.32 -2.14 -10.50
CA GLN A 296 2.67 -0.84 -9.92
C GLN A 296 2.63 0.26 -10.97
N GLY A 297 2.58 1.50 -10.49
CA GLY A 297 2.73 2.67 -11.33
C GLY A 297 3.28 3.84 -10.53
N PHE A 298 3.73 4.87 -11.23
CA PHE A 298 4.07 6.11 -10.55
C PHE A 298 2.82 6.83 -10.07
N ILE A 299 2.88 7.33 -8.84
CA ILE A 299 1.87 8.18 -8.23
C ILE A 299 2.59 9.47 -7.82
N TYR A 300 2.22 10.61 -8.40
CA TYR A 300 2.87 11.89 -8.17
C TYR A 300 2.02 12.82 -7.32
N ASP A 301 2.66 13.62 -6.46
CA ASP A 301 1.96 14.65 -5.70
C ASP A 301 1.88 15.95 -6.50
N TYR A 302 0.67 16.44 -6.77
CA TYR A 302 0.44 17.66 -7.53
C TYR A 302 1.21 18.87 -6.99
N LYS A 303 1.27 19.04 -5.67
CA LYS A 303 1.96 20.19 -5.06
C LYS A 303 3.47 20.11 -5.29
N GLN A 304 4.02 18.90 -5.38
CA GLN A 304 5.44 18.71 -5.69
C GLN A 304 5.73 18.94 -7.17
N LEU A 305 4.82 18.57 -8.07
CA LEU A 305 4.92 18.91 -9.49
C LEU A 305 4.98 20.43 -9.69
N GLU A 306 4.09 21.17 -9.03
CA GLU A 306 4.12 22.64 -9.04
C GLU A 306 5.44 23.19 -8.47
N PHE A 307 5.85 22.69 -7.29
CA PHE A 307 7.05 23.17 -6.60
C PHE A 307 8.33 22.96 -7.41
N PHE A 308 8.45 21.84 -8.12
CA PHE A 308 9.60 21.52 -8.97
C PHE A 308 9.43 21.94 -10.44
N HIS A 309 8.34 22.64 -10.76
CA HIS A 309 8.01 23.13 -12.10
C HIS A 309 7.98 22.02 -13.17
N VAL A 310 7.46 20.85 -12.79
CA VAL A 310 7.26 19.72 -13.71
C VAL A 310 5.84 19.81 -14.27
N ASN A 311 5.71 20.00 -15.58
CA ASN A 311 4.41 20.01 -16.23
C ASN A 311 3.73 18.62 -16.07
N PRO A 312 2.53 18.52 -15.49
CA PRO A 312 1.76 17.29 -15.40
C PRO A 312 1.58 16.56 -16.74
N ASP A 313 1.48 17.28 -17.87
CA ASP A 313 1.39 16.66 -19.20
C ASP A 313 2.62 15.80 -19.54
N LYS A 314 3.79 16.10 -18.96
CA LYS A 314 5.02 15.31 -19.13
C LYS A 314 5.03 14.01 -18.35
N ILE A 315 4.11 13.84 -17.40
CA ILE A 315 3.88 12.57 -16.73
C ILE A 315 3.16 11.62 -17.70
N GLY A 316 2.29 12.17 -18.55
CA GLY A 316 1.55 11.41 -19.55
C GLY A 316 0.73 10.28 -18.91
N SER A 317 0.61 9.16 -19.61
CA SER A 317 -0.04 7.94 -19.11
C SER A 317 0.84 7.10 -18.18
N LYS A 318 2.06 7.56 -17.81
CA LYS A 318 3.03 6.75 -17.05
C LYS A 318 2.82 6.78 -15.54
N GLY A 319 1.91 7.62 -15.06
CA GLY A 319 1.53 7.64 -13.66
C GLY A 319 0.28 8.46 -13.39
N THR A 320 -0.20 8.36 -12.17
CA THR A 320 -1.37 9.09 -11.68
C THR A 320 -0.93 10.29 -10.86
N VAL A 321 -1.73 11.36 -10.89
CA VAL A 321 -1.47 12.55 -10.06
C VAL A 321 -2.52 12.60 -8.96
N VAL A 322 -2.07 12.71 -7.72
CA VAL A 322 -2.90 12.86 -6.53
C VAL A 322 -2.81 14.28 -5.98
N ASN A 323 -3.78 14.65 -5.14
CA ASN A 323 -3.88 15.99 -4.51
C ASN A 323 -4.03 17.16 -5.49
N GLU A 324 -4.47 16.89 -6.72
CA GLU A 324 -4.81 17.93 -7.68
C GLU A 324 -6.05 18.72 -7.20
N PRO A 325 -5.97 20.07 -7.13
CA PRO A 325 -7.12 20.89 -6.80
C PRO A 325 -8.27 20.68 -7.80
N TYR A 326 -9.51 20.67 -7.31
CA TYR A 326 -10.69 20.42 -8.14
C TYR A 326 -10.82 21.36 -9.34
N TRP A 327 -10.42 22.62 -9.21
CA TRP A 327 -10.47 23.59 -10.31
C TRP A 327 -9.45 23.31 -11.42
N GLU A 328 -8.31 22.68 -11.12
CA GLU A 328 -7.36 22.23 -12.15
C GLU A 328 -7.84 20.92 -12.78
N LYS A 329 -8.25 19.95 -11.94
CA LYS A 329 -8.77 18.66 -12.40
C LYS A 329 -9.97 18.80 -13.35
N TYR A 330 -10.87 19.74 -13.06
CA TYR A 330 -12.09 19.98 -13.82
C TYR A 330 -12.08 21.31 -14.56
N LYS A 331 -10.90 21.85 -14.88
CA LYS A 331 -10.72 23.17 -15.49
C LYS A 331 -11.58 23.39 -16.73
N LEU A 332 -11.66 22.41 -17.62
CA LEU A 332 -12.50 22.47 -18.82
C LEU A 332 -13.99 22.54 -18.48
N LEU A 333 -14.45 21.75 -17.51
CA LEU A 333 -15.85 21.81 -17.04
C LEU A 333 -16.15 23.16 -16.41
N PHE A 334 -15.24 23.72 -15.61
CA PHE A 334 -15.40 25.07 -15.07
C PHE A 334 -15.46 26.12 -16.17
N ILE A 335 -14.54 26.09 -17.14
CA ILE A 335 -14.55 27.03 -18.29
C ILE A 335 -15.86 26.95 -19.08
N LEU A 336 -16.38 25.73 -19.30
CA LEU A 336 -17.61 25.51 -20.05
C LEU A 336 -18.88 25.88 -19.26
N LEU A 337 -18.90 25.67 -17.94
CA LEU A 337 -20.07 25.91 -17.09
C LEU A 337 -20.11 27.32 -16.51
N TYR A 338 -18.98 28.02 -16.39
CA TYR A 338 -18.89 29.37 -15.82
C TYR A 338 -19.78 30.42 -16.54
N PRO A 339 -19.86 30.46 -17.89
CA PRO A 339 -20.76 31.37 -18.59
C PRO A 339 -22.24 31.09 -18.28
N SER A 340 -22.61 29.81 -18.15
CA SER A 340 -23.99 29.38 -17.83
C SER A 340 -24.39 29.76 -16.41
N ILE A 341 -23.46 29.66 -15.45
CA ILE A 341 -23.67 30.09 -14.06
C ILE A 341 -23.82 31.62 -13.98
N LEU A 342 -23.01 32.38 -14.74
CA LEU A 342 -23.14 33.83 -14.84
C LEU A 342 -24.47 34.24 -15.47
N ALA A 343 -24.90 33.58 -16.55
CA ALA A 343 -26.18 33.87 -17.18
C ALA A 343 -27.39 33.62 -16.25
N LEU A 344 -27.31 32.63 -15.36
CA LEU A 344 -28.35 32.32 -14.38
C LEU A 344 -28.33 33.23 -13.13
N SER A 345 -27.21 33.89 -12.84
CA SER A 345 -27.07 34.76 -11.66
C SER A 345 -27.33 36.24 -11.96
N TYR A 346 -27.36 36.61 -13.24
CA TYR A 346 -27.71 37.95 -13.72
C TYR A 346 -28.98 37.96 -14.60
N GLY A 347 -29.72 36.84 -14.64
CA GLY A 347 -30.95 36.66 -15.40
C GLY A 347 -32.22 36.71 -14.56
#